data_AF-A0AAN5BV21-F1
#
_entry.id   AF-A0AAN5BV21-F1
#
_cell.length_a   1.000
_cell.length_b   1.000
_cell.length_c   1.000
_cell.angle_alpha   90.00
_cell.angle_beta   90.00
_cell.angle_gamma   90.00
#
_symmetry.space_group_name_H-M   'P 1'
#
loop_
_entity.id
_entity.type
_entity.pdbx_description
1 polymer ?
#
loop_
_entity_poly.entity_id
_entity_poly.type
_entity_poly.pdbx_seq_one_letter_code
_entity_poly.pdbx_strand_id
1 'polypeptide(L)'
;MKSLNAAGRLYSQAWPEAALNLSQDVTGTGLPYLVQATNKPIVELYRQVSELMSRLITVLGDFADSNKDVQPVRELLVTNLKSVNAPKTVSDSSVQEFEQALQKLNDDHVDGAIRLLQVSLVTLQPASGSMLTTVVLSVVISLQSNVASTKRSVVAMTNNTNAGTCDPVSPFQSLTRCWLT
;
A
#
# COMPACT_ATOMS: atom_id res chain seq x y z
N MET A 1 0.37 14.81 18.73
CA MET A 1 0.23 13.46 18.15
C MET A 1 1.28 13.29 17.06
N LYS A 2 2.23 12.36 17.22
CA LYS A 2 3.20 12.02 16.15
C LYS A 2 2.38 11.40 15.01
N SER A 3 2.04 12.15 13.96
CA SER A 3 1.58 11.51 12.74
C SER A 3 2.74 10.63 12.29
N LEU A 4 2.56 9.31 12.26
CA LEU A 4 3.36 8.48 11.37
C LEU A 4 3.32 9.19 10.01
N ASN A 5 4.46 9.69 9.56
CA ASN A 5 4.57 10.27 8.21
C ASN A 5 3.99 9.24 7.22
N ALA A 6 3.45 9.68 6.09
CA ALA A 6 2.76 8.78 5.15
C ALA A 6 3.56 7.49 4.85
N ALA A 7 4.88 7.60 4.83
CA ALA A 7 5.83 6.49 4.76
C ALA A 7 5.70 5.45 5.90
N GLY A 8 5.68 5.87 7.16
CA GLY A 8 5.51 4.98 8.30
C GLY A 8 4.16 4.26 8.28
N ARG A 9 3.09 4.94 7.85
CA ARG A 9 1.76 4.32 7.68
C ARG A 9 1.76 3.28 6.57
N LEU A 10 2.40 3.59 5.44
CA LEU A 10 2.49 2.69 4.29
C LEU A 10 3.20 1.37 4.64
N TYR A 11 4.22 1.42 5.52
CA TYR A 11 4.97 0.23 5.92
C TYR A 11 4.26 -0.63 6.96
N SER A 12 3.36 -0.04 7.76
CA SER A 12 2.66 -0.74 8.85
C SER A 12 1.30 -1.32 8.48
N GLN A 13 0.74 -0.92 7.33
CA GLN A 13 -0.57 -1.40 6.88
C GLN A 13 -0.51 -2.86 6.43
N ALA A 14 -1.66 -3.54 6.45
CA ALA A 14 -1.77 -4.87 5.87
C ALA A 14 -1.44 -4.82 4.37
N TRP A 15 -0.81 -5.87 3.84
CA TRP A 15 -0.36 -5.87 2.45
C TRP A 15 -1.48 -5.62 1.42
N PRO A 16 -2.75 -6.03 1.62
CA PRO A 16 -3.84 -5.72 0.70
C PRO A 16 -4.10 -4.21 0.61
N GLU A 17 -4.08 -3.53 1.75
CA GLU A 17 -4.28 -2.08 1.84
C GLU A 17 -3.10 -1.33 1.21
N ALA A 18 -1.89 -1.85 1.38
CA ALA A 18 -0.71 -1.34 0.69
C ALA A 18 -0.82 -1.40 -0.82
N ALA A 19 -1.17 -2.57 -1.36
CA ALA A 19 -1.35 -2.75 -2.79
C ALA A 19 -2.45 -1.83 -3.34
N LEU A 20 -3.56 -1.69 -2.62
CA LEU A 20 -4.68 -0.80 -3.00
C LEU A 20 -4.25 0.67 -3.05
N ASN A 21 -3.62 1.18 -1.98
CA ASN A 21 -3.18 2.56 -1.91
C ASN A 21 -2.11 2.89 -2.96
N LEU A 22 -1.22 1.94 -3.25
CA LEU A 22 -0.19 2.10 -4.28
C LEU A 22 -0.74 2.01 -5.71
N SER A 23 -1.88 1.34 -5.94
CA SER A 23 -2.50 1.20 -7.26
C SER A 23 -3.51 2.32 -7.56
N GLN A 24 -4.43 2.62 -6.63
CA GLN A 24 -5.63 3.41 -6.92
C GLN A 24 -5.77 4.72 -6.13
N ASP A 25 -4.91 4.99 -5.16
CA ASP A 25 -4.98 6.19 -4.31
C ASP A 25 -6.32 6.44 -3.59
N VAL A 26 -6.95 5.40 -3.05
CA VAL A 26 -8.25 5.52 -2.37
C VAL A 26 -8.24 6.45 -1.14
N THR A 27 -7.05 6.84 -0.67
CA THR A 27 -6.83 7.71 0.49
C THR A 27 -6.44 9.15 0.13
N GLY A 28 -6.34 9.50 -1.16
CA GLY A 28 -5.98 10.85 -1.62
C GLY A 28 -4.55 11.27 -1.28
N THR A 29 -3.65 10.29 -1.20
CA THR A 29 -2.25 10.42 -0.80
C THR A 29 -1.29 10.72 -1.95
N GLY A 30 -1.71 10.55 -3.20
CA GLY A 30 -0.88 10.69 -4.40
C GLY A 30 0.15 9.56 -4.58
N LEU A 31 0.04 8.47 -3.83
CA LEU A 31 1.01 7.37 -3.83
C LEU A 31 1.23 6.71 -5.21
N PRO A 32 0.21 6.47 -6.05
CA PRO A 32 0.41 5.81 -7.35
C PRO A 32 1.34 6.57 -8.30
N TYR A 33 1.47 7.90 -8.13
CA TYR A 33 2.42 8.70 -8.90
C TYR A 33 3.88 8.44 -8.53
N LEU A 34 4.12 7.95 -7.31
CA LEU A 34 5.46 7.62 -6.80
C LEU A 34 5.89 6.20 -7.14
N VAL A 35 4.96 5.34 -7.59
CA VAL A 35 5.27 3.98 -8.03
C VAL A 35 5.92 4.03 -9.41
N GLN A 36 7.15 3.53 -9.51
CA GLN A 36 7.87 3.41 -10.78
C GLN A 36 7.07 2.57 -11.78
N ALA A 37 7.10 2.95 -13.07
CA ALA A 37 6.34 2.28 -14.12
C ALA A 37 6.59 0.75 -14.17
N THR A 38 7.83 0.32 -13.95
CA THR A 38 8.23 -1.09 -13.90
C THR A 38 7.63 -1.86 -12.72
N ASN A 39 7.27 -1.17 -11.64
CA ASN A 39 6.69 -1.77 -10.43
C ASN A 39 5.15 -1.77 -10.45
N LYS A 40 4.51 -0.99 -11.32
CA LYS A 40 3.04 -0.91 -11.41
C LYS A 40 2.39 -2.27 -11.68
N PRO A 41 2.88 -3.11 -12.62
CA PRO A 41 2.30 -4.44 -12.84
C PRO A 41 2.39 -5.33 -11.59
N ILE A 42 3.50 -5.26 -10.84
CA ILE A 42 3.68 -6.04 -9.61
C ILE A 42 2.64 -5.62 -8.56
N VAL A 43 2.50 -4.32 -8.31
CA VAL A 43 1.52 -3.78 -7.35
C VAL A 43 0.10 -4.21 -7.73
N GLU A 44 -0.21 -4.16 -9.02
CA GLU A 44 -1.53 -4.53 -9.53
C GLU A 44 -1.85 -6.02 -9.37
N LEU A 45 -0.86 -6.91 -9.57
CA LEU A 45 -1.05 -8.34 -9.29
C LEU A 45 -1.37 -8.61 -7.81
N TYR A 46 -0.66 -7.95 -6.88
CA TYR A 46 -1.00 -8.07 -5.46
C TYR A 46 -2.41 -7.55 -5.17
N ARG A 47 -2.81 -6.43 -5.78
CA ARG A 47 -4.16 -5.88 -5.62
C ARG A 47 -5.23 -6.85 -6.13
N GLN A 48 -5.05 -7.45 -7.30
CA GLN A 48 -6.00 -8.42 -7.86
C GLN A 48 -6.11 -9.67 -7.00
N VAL A 49 -4.96 -10.22 -6.57
CA VAL A 49 -4.93 -11.38 -5.69
C VAL A 49 -5.65 -11.10 -4.36
N SER A 50 -5.45 -9.93 -3.75
CA SER A 50 -6.12 -9.60 -2.49
C SER A 50 -7.64 -9.41 -2.66
N GLU A 51 -8.07 -8.83 -3.78
CA GLU A 51 -9.49 -8.69 -4.12
C GLU A 51 -10.15 -10.06 -4.31
N LEU A 52 -9.49 -10.97 -5.05
CA LEU A 52 -9.97 -12.33 -5.25
C LEU A 52 -10.04 -13.12 -3.94
N MET A 53 -9.02 -13.04 -3.09
CA MET A 53 -9.05 -13.64 -1.75
C MET A 53 -10.23 -13.11 -0.92
N SER A 54 -10.52 -11.81 -0.99
CA SER A 54 -11.63 -11.19 -0.26
C SER A 54 -13.00 -11.66 -0.78
N ARG A 55 -13.14 -11.78 -2.10
CA ARG A 55 -14.34 -12.35 -2.74
C ARG A 55 -14.53 -13.82 -2.36
N LEU A 56 -13.46 -14.61 -2.38
CA LEU A 56 -13.46 -16.01 -1.97
C LEU A 56 -13.95 -16.19 -0.53
N ILE A 57 -13.50 -15.36 0.42
CA ILE A 57 -13.97 -15.41 1.82
C ILE A 57 -15.49 -15.23 1.92
N THR A 58 -16.05 -14.38 1.05
CA THR A 58 -17.49 -14.10 1.02
C THR A 58 -18.25 -15.30 0.49
N VAL A 59 -17.89 -15.78 -0.72
CA VAL A 59 -18.57 -16.90 -1.38
C VAL A 59 -18.44 -18.20 -0.58
N LEU A 60 -17.26 -18.47 -0.01
CA LEU A 60 -17.07 -19.63 0.88
C LEU A 60 -17.97 -19.57 2.11
N GLY A 61 -18.39 -18.39 2.55
CA GLY A 61 -19.34 -18.23 3.65
C GLY A 61 -20.65 -18.99 3.42
N ASP A 62 -21.11 -19.08 2.17
CA ASP A 62 -22.36 -19.74 1.81
C ASP A 62 -22.29 -21.28 1.91
N PHE A 63 -21.07 -21.83 1.92
CA PHE A 63 -20.81 -23.27 2.00
C PHE A 63 -20.29 -23.73 3.38
N ALA A 64 -20.25 -22.81 4.35
CA ALA A 64 -19.72 -23.03 5.69
C ALA A 64 -20.32 -24.23 6.42
N ASP A 65 -21.63 -24.45 6.26
CA ASP A 65 -22.38 -25.50 6.98
C ASP A 65 -22.42 -26.82 6.20
N SER A 66 -22.16 -26.79 4.89
CA SER A 66 -22.26 -27.95 4.00
C SER A 66 -20.93 -28.67 3.78
N ASN A 67 -19.80 -28.00 4.04
CA ASN A 67 -18.47 -28.59 3.88
C ASN A 67 -17.52 -28.16 5.01
N LYS A 68 -17.12 -29.14 5.83
CA LYS A 68 -16.25 -28.92 7.01
C LYS A 68 -14.89 -28.31 6.68
N ASP A 69 -14.40 -28.48 5.46
CA ASP A 69 -13.07 -28.03 5.04
C ASP A 69 -13.09 -26.56 4.56
N VAL A 70 -14.27 -25.95 4.47
CA VAL A 70 -14.46 -24.53 4.14
C VAL A 70 -13.88 -23.61 5.23
N GLN A 71 -14.17 -23.89 6.51
CA GLN A 71 -13.74 -23.01 7.60
C GLN A 71 -12.21 -22.88 7.69
N PRO A 72 -11.43 -23.98 7.65
CA PRO A 72 -9.97 -23.88 7.63
C PRO A 72 -9.42 -23.03 6.47
N VAL A 73 -9.97 -23.18 5.25
CA VAL A 73 -9.54 -22.39 4.10
C VAL A 73 -9.89 -20.91 4.28
N ARG A 74 -11.07 -20.62 4.80
CA ARG A 74 -11.53 -19.25 5.07
C ARG A 74 -10.66 -18.57 6.13
N GLU A 75 -10.29 -19.29 7.19
CA GLU A 75 -9.37 -18.79 8.22
C GLU A 75 -7.98 -18.49 7.66
N LEU A 76 -7.46 -19.34 6.76
CA LEU A 76 -6.19 -19.09 6.08
C LEU A 76 -6.23 -17.83 5.21
N LEU A 77 -7.31 -17.65 4.44
CA LEU A 77 -7.52 -16.44 3.63
C LEU A 77 -7.55 -15.18 4.51
N VAL A 78 -8.35 -15.21 5.59
CA VAL A 78 -8.47 -14.08 6.54
C VAL A 78 -7.12 -13.77 7.19
N THR A 79 -6.38 -14.79 7.62
CA THR A 79 -5.06 -14.63 8.25
C THR A 79 -4.07 -14.01 7.26
N ASN A 80 -4.08 -14.45 6.00
CA ASN A 80 -3.23 -13.89 4.96
C ASN A 80 -3.55 -12.40 4.73
N LEU A 81 -4.83 -12.04 4.57
CA LEU A 81 -5.24 -10.66 4.30
C LEU A 81 -5.03 -9.70 5.48
N LYS A 82 -4.98 -10.21 6.72
CA LYS A 82 -4.65 -9.41 7.91
C LYS A 82 -3.14 -9.20 8.11
N SER A 83 -2.31 -9.92 7.36
CA SER A 83 -0.86 -9.84 7.49
C SER A 83 -0.31 -8.51 6.95
N VAL A 84 0.69 -7.97 7.64
CA VAL A 84 1.54 -6.89 7.10
C VAL A 84 2.44 -7.41 5.98
N ASN A 85 2.92 -8.65 6.13
CA ASN A 85 3.74 -9.29 5.11
C ASN A 85 2.87 -9.78 3.96
N ALA A 86 3.28 -9.49 2.73
CA ALA A 86 2.64 -10.02 1.53
C ALA A 86 3.18 -11.42 1.18
N PRO A 87 2.47 -12.20 0.34
CA PRO A 87 3.05 -13.36 -0.33
C PRO A 87 4.38 -13.00 -1.00
N LYS A 88 5.39 -13.87 -0.93
CA LYS A 88 6.74 -13.55 -1.43
C LYS A 88 6.74 -13.07 -2.89
N THR A 89 5.96 -13.76 -3.71
CA THR A 89 5.73 -13.48 -5.13
C THR A 89 4.28 -13.76 -5.48
N VAL A 90 3.74 -13.02 -6.42
CA VAL A 90 2.45 -13.28 -7.06
C VAL A 90 2.64 -13.19 -8.57
N SER A 91 1.83 -13.94 -9.31
CA SER A 91 1.87 -13.99 -10.78
C SER A 91 0.46 -14.11 -11.35
N ASP A 92 0.33 -14.00 -12.67
CA ASP A 92 -0.95 -14.22 -13.36
C ASP A 92 -1.54 -15.60 -13.05
N SER A 93 -0.70 -16.62 -12.83
CA SER A 93 -1.17 -17.95 -12.40
C SER A 93 -1.86 -17.91 -11.04
N SER A 94 -1.39 -17.10 -10.10
CA SER A 94 -2.04 -16.92 -8.79
C SER A 94 -3.44 -16.33 -8.95
N VAL A 95 -3.61 -15.39 -9.88
CA VAL A 95 -4.91 -14.79 -10.21
C VAL A 95 -5.83 -15.85 -10.81
N GLN A 96 -5.34 -16.57 -11.83
CA GLN A 96 -6.11 -17.62 -12.52
C GLN A 96 -6.56 -18.75 -11.59
N GLU A 97 -5.69 -19.18 -10.66
CA GLU A 97 -6.04 -20.22 -9.68
C GLU A 97 -7.20 -19.77 -8.77
N PHE A 98 -7.20 -18.51 -8.33
CA PHE A 98 -8.30 -17.99 -7.51
C PHE A 98 -9.58 -17.70 -8.30
N GLU A 99 -9.47 -17.28 -9.55
CA GLU A 99 -10.63 -17.19 -10.45
C GLU A 99 -11.23 -18.56 -10.72
N GLN A 100 -10.39 -19.58 -10.94
CA GLN A 100 -10.85 -20.95 -11.12
C GLN A 100 -11.51 -21.50 -9.86
N ALA A 101 -11.00 -21.17 -8.67
CA ALA A 101 -11.63 -21.54 -7.42
C ALA A 101 -13.01 -20.88 -7.26
N LEU A 102 -13.13 -19.58 -7.56
CA LEU A 102 -14.41 -18.87 -7.58
C LEU A 102 -15.39 -19.50 -8.55
N GLN A 103 -14.95 -19.83 -9.76
CA GLN A 103 -15.79 -20.47 -10.76
C GLN A 103 -16.29 -21.83 -10.27
N LYS A 104 -15.42 -22.65 -9.67
CA LYS A 104 -15.81 -23.93 -9.08
C LYS A 104 -16.84 -23.78 -7.96
N LEU A 105 -16.74 -22.74 -7.13
CA LEU A 105 -17.76 -22.46 -6.11
C LEU A 105 -19.10 -22.06 -6.74
N ASN A 106 -19.08 -21.25 -7.82
CA ASN A 106 -20.29 -20.89 -8.55
C ASN A 106 -20.95 -22.08 -9.25
N ASP A 107 -20.16 -23.10 -9.62
CA ASP A 107 -20.63 -24.35 -10.21
C ASP A 107 -21.00 -25.41 -9.14
N ASP A 108 -21.15 -25.02 -7.86
CA ASP A 108 -21.39 -25.88 -6.69
C ASP A 108 -20.34 -27.00 -6.48
N HIS A 109 -19.18 -26.87 -7.13
CA HIS A 109 -18.07 -27.81 -7.04
C HIS A 109 -17.12 -27.47 -5.89
N VAL A 110 -17.67 -27.49 -4.66
CA VAL A 110 -16.99 -27.03 -3.44
C VAL A 110 -15.70 -27.79 -3.16
N ASP A 111 -15.70 -29.12 -3.21
CA ASP A 111 -14.52 -29.93 -2.91
C ASP A 111 -13.33 -29.62 -3.83
N GLY A 112 -13.59 -29.39 -5.11
CA GLY A 112 -12.55 -29.03 -6.06
C GLY A 112 -12.03 -27.61 -5.84
N ALA A 113 -12.90 -26.67 -5.44
CA ALA A 113 -12.47 -25.33 -5.05
C ALA A 113 -11.57 -25.37 -3.81
N ILE A 114 -11.98 -26.12 -2.77
CA ILE A 114 -11.20 -26.28 -1.53
C ILE A 114 -9.81 -26.85 -1.81
N ARG A 115 -9.71 -27.92 -2.59
CA ARG A 115 -8.40 -28.51 -2.95
C ARG A 115 -7.50 -27.53 -3.69
N LEU A 116 -8.06 -26.77 -4.63
CA LEU A 116 -7.30 -25.77 -5.39
C LEU A 116 -6.80 -24.67 -4.45
N LEU A 117 -7.68 -24.13 -3.60
CA LEU A 117 -7.34 -23.08 -2.64
C LEU A 117 -6.30 -23.53 -1.62
N GLN A 118 -6.37 -24.76 -1.11
CA GLN A 118 -5.37 -25.29 -0.19
C GLN A 118 -3.97 -25.32 -0.82
N VAL A 119 -3.85 -25.70 -2.09
CA VAL A 119 -2.57 -25.69 -2.82
C VAL A 119 -2.08 -24.26 -3.03
N SER A 120 -2.93 -23.38 -3.56
CA SER A 120 -2.56 -21.99 -3.84
C SER A 120 -2.21 -21.20 -2.57
N LEU A 121 -2.89 -21.45 -1.45
CA LEU A 121 -2.61 -20.74 -0.20
C LEU A 121 -1.31 -21.18 0.47
N VAL A 122 -0.84 -22.41 0.23
CA VAL A 122 0.49 -22.86 0.68
C VAL A 122 1.59 -22.10 -0.07
N THR A 123 1.44 -21.89 -1.37
CA THR A 123 2.44 -21.17 -2.18
C THR A 123 2.42 -19.66 -1.93
N LEU A 124 1.27 -19.13 -1.49
CA LEU A 124 1.05 -17.70 -1.23
C LEU A 124 1.13 -17.32 0.25
N GLN A 125 1.89 -18.07 1.06
CA GLN A 125 2.08 -17.70 2.47
C GLN A 125 2.80 -16.35 2.62
N PRO A 126 2.34 -15.49 3.54
CA PRO A 126 3.02 -14.23 3.88
C PRO A 126 4.49 -14.40 4.23
N ALA A 127 5.35 -13.53 3.67
CA ALA A 127 6.80 -13.53 3.94
C ALA A 127 7.37 -12.11 4.03
N SER A 128 8.39 -11.90 4.87
CA SER A 128 8.98 -10.59 5.13
C SER A 128 9.72 -9.96 3.94
N GLY A 129 10.12 -10.78 2.96
CA GLY A 129 10.88 -10.35 1.77
C GLY A 129 10.08 -10.39 0.48
N SER A 130 8.84 -9.88 0.50
CA SER A 130 7.98 -9.85 -0.68
C SER A 130 8.44 -8.82 -1.72
N MET A 131 8.11 -9.04 -2.99
CA MET A 131 8.31 -8.03 -4.03
C MET A 131 7.54 -6.74 -3.72
N LEU A 132 6.34 -6.84 -3.12
CA LEU A 132 5.58 -5.68 -2.68
C LEU A 132 6.32 -4.87 -1.62
N THR A 133 7.00 -5.53 -0.66
CA THR A 133 7.82 -4.86 0.36
C THR A 133 8.93 -4.02 -0.28
N THR A 134 9.59 -4.54 -1.33
CA THR A 134 10.59 -3.79 -2.08
C THR A 134 10.00 -2.53 -2.73
N VAL A 135 8.80 -2.63 -3.31
CA VAL A 135 8.11 -1.48 -3.91
C VAL A 135 7.73 -0.45 -2.84
N VAL A 136 7.16 -0.90 -1.72
CA VAL A 136 6.81 -0.04 -0.57
C VAL A 136 8.04 0.72 -0.07
N LEU A 137 9.17 0.05 0.08
CA LEU A 137 10.43 0.70 0.50
C LEU A 137 10.90 1.76 -0.51
N SER A 138 10.82 1.49 -1.80
CA SER A 138 11.14 2.49 -2.84
C SER A 138 10.27 3.74 -2.71
N VAL A 139 8.97 3.56 -2.51
CA VAL A 139 8.03 4.69 -2.37
C VAL A 139 8.30 5.47 -1.07
N VAL A 140 8.59 4.77 0.04
CA VAL A 140 8.99 5.40 1.31
C VAL A 140 10.22 6.29 1.14
N ILE A 141 11.24 5.82 0.43
CA ILE A 141 12.46 6.59 0.17
C ILE A 141 12.14 7.85 -0.66
N SER A 142 11.33 7.71 -1.71
CA SER A 142 10.88 8.86 -2.53
C SER A 142 10.10 9.89 -1.72
N LEU A 143 9.19 9.45 -0.85
CA LEU A 143 8.45 10.33 0.06
C LEU A 143 9.37 11.11 0.99
N GLN A 144 10.34 10.42 1.61
CA GLN A 144 11.30 11.05 2.51
C GLN A 144 12.17 12.10 1.79
N SER A 145 12.61 11.79 0.56
CA SER A 145 13.35 12.73 -0.28
C SER A 145 12.52 13.99 -0.62
N ASN A 146 11.26 13.80 -1.03
CA ASN A 146 10.35 14.90 -1.34
C ASN A 146 10.12 15.80 -0.13
N VAL A 147 9.84 15.22 1.05
CA VAL A 147 9.68 15.98 2.30
C VAL A 147 10.93 16.78 2.64
N ALA A 148 12.12 16.19 2.50
CA ALA A 148 13.38 16.89 2.76
C ALA A 148 13.59 18.06 1.77
N SER A 149 13.22 17.87 0.50
CA SER A 149 13.28 18.91 -0.52
C SER A 149 12.32 20.07 -0.21
N THR A 150 11.05 19.77 0.05
CA THR A 150 10.05 20.78 0.43
C THR A 150 10.46 21.54 1.68
N LYS A 151 11.00 20.87 2.70
CA LYS A 151 11.51 21.53 3.91
C LYS A 151 12.60 22.55 3.59
N ARG A 152 13.56 22.20 2.72
CA ARG A 152 14.61 23.13 2.27
C ARG A 152 14.03 24.31 1.52
N SER A 153 13.08 24.09 0.61
CA SER A 153 12.41 25.16 -0.13
C SER A 153 11.62 26.10 0.78
N VAL A 154 10.90 25.57 1.78
CA VAL A 154 10.15 26.39 2.74
C VAL A 154 11.09 27.27 3.57
N VAL A 155 12.18 26.71 4.08
CA VAL A 155 13.19 27.49 4.82
C VAL A 155 13.76 28.62 3.95
N ALA A 156 14.07 28.34 2.69
CA ALA A 156 14.55 29.36 1.75
C ALA A 156 13.51 30.46 1.52
N MET A 157 12.22 30.11 1.36
CA MET A 157 11.14 31.09 1.22
C MET A 157 10.97 31.94 2.48
N THR A 158 11.03 31.34 3.67
CA THR A 158 10.98 32.08 4.94
C THR A 158 12.14 33.07 5.05
N ASN A 159 13.36 32.64 4.73
CA ASN A 159 14.53 33.51 4.76
C ASN A 159 14.42 34.67 3.76
N ASN A 160 13.94 34.39 2.53
CA ASN A 160 13.73 35.42 1.51
C ASN A 160 12.60 36.39 1.89
N THR A 161 11.53 35.91 2.54
CA THR A 161 10.44 36.76 3.02
C THR A 161 10.92 37.68 4.14
N ASN A 162 11.69 37.14 5.09
CA ASN A 162 12.29 37.93 6.18
C ASN A 162 13.32 38.94 5.65
N ALA A 163 14.03 38.62 4.56
CA ALA A 163 14.93 39.54 3.89
C ALA A 163 14.18 40.62 3.10
N GLY A 164 13.06 40.29 2.44
CA GLY A 164 12.22 41.24 1.69
C GLY A 164 11.43 42.20 2.58
N THR A 165 11.14 41.83 3.84
CA THR A 165 10.65 42.80 4.85
C THR A 165 11.71 43.80 5.32
N CYS A 166 12.97 43.62 4.91
CA CYS A 166 14.10 44.51 5.22
C CYS A 166 14.50 45.43 4.06
N ASP A 167 13.65 45.64 3.05
CA ASP A 167 13.98 46.59 1.98
C ASP A 167 13.91 48.05 2.48
N PRO A 168 15.00 48.83 2.33
CA PRO A 168 15.10 50.20 2.80
C PRO A 168 14.37 51.13 1.83
N VAL A 169 13.30 51.76 2.29
CA VAL A 169 12.71 52.89 1.56
C VAL A 169 13.61 54.12 1.76
N SER A 170 14.40 54.42 0.71
CA SER A 170 14.94 55.73 0.31
C SER A 170 16.27 56.22 0.93
N PRO A 171 17.15 56.92 0.17
CA PRO A 171 18.53 57.24 0.54
C PRO A 171 18.71 58.50 1.40
N PHE A 172 17.67 58.96 2.09
CA PHE A 172 17.78 60.10 3.00
C PHE A 172 17.26 59.74 4.39
N GLN A 173 18.16 59.89 5.37
CA GLN A 173 17.95 59.86 6.83
C GLN A 173 18.29 58.55 7.56
N SER A 174 19.53 58.52 8.08
CA SER A 174 19.86 58.36 9.50
C SER A 174 19.10 57.35 10.37
N LEU A 175 19.85 56.29 10.73
CA LEU A 175 19.97 55.62 12.04
C LEU A 175 18.79 54.82 12.62
N THR A 176 19.14 53.56 12.93
CA THR A 176 18.59 52.66 13.94
C THR A 176 17.15 52.19 13.77
N ARG A 177 17.00 50.93 13.34
CA ARG A 177 16.39 49.83 14.13
C ARG A 177 16.19 48.59 13.26
N CYS A 178 17.13 47.65 13.33
CA CYS A 178 16.80 46.22 13.18
C CYS A 178 16.65 45.68 14.60
N TRP A 179 15.41 45.46 15.05
CA TRP A 179 15.17 44.78 16.32
C TRP A 179 15.31 43.27 16.11
N LEU A 180 16.35 42.72 16.72
CA LEU A 180 16.41 41.32 17.16
C LEU A 180 15.23 41.05 18.10
N THR A 181 14.43 40.02 17.80
CA THR A 181 13.97 38.96 18.71
C THR A 181 13.25 37.89 17.90
#